data_AF-B2WPY0-F1
#
_entry.id   AF-B2WPY0-F1
#
_cell.length_a   1.000
_cell.length_b   1.000
_cell.length_c   1.000
_cell.angle_alpha   90.00
_cell.angle_beta   90.00
_cell.angle_gamma   90.00
#
_symmetry.space_group_name_H-M   'P 1'
#
loop_
_entity.id
_entity.type
_entity.pdbx_description
1 polymer ?
#
loop_
_entity_poly.entity_id
_entity_poly.type
_entity_poly.pdbx_seq_one_letter_code
_entity_poly.pdbx_strand_id
1 'polypeptide(L)'
;MKKEEDDTEYTVEAIEDCRINKKLKDPAARGRKGKTTQGLLQYLVRWANYPDGPDNPSWEPYMNLADSADTVTRYHLDHPNKPPMHRKFKSLTGKQDMLVMRLHALSRV
;
A
#
# COMPACT_ATOMS: atom_id res chain seq x y z
N MET A 1 30.86 -7.92 0.15
CA MET A 1 29.64 -8.06 -0.66
C MET A 1 28.84 -6.78 -0.47
N LYS A 2 29.02 -5.76 -1.34
CA LYS A 2 28.09 -4.62 -1.35
C LYS A 2 26.82 -5.16 -2.01
N LYS A 3 25.66 -4.98 -1.37
CA LYS A 3 24.39 -5.15 -2.09
C LYS A 3 24.37 -4.01 -3.09
N GLU A 4 24.48 -4.33 -4.38
CA GLU A 4 24.03 -3.40 -5.41
C GLU A 4 22.55 -3.19 -5.14
N GLU A 5 22.21 -1.98 -4.69
CA GLU A 5 20.82 -1.51 -4.68
C GLU A 5 20.47 -1.35 -6.15
N ASP A 6 19.84 -2.38 -6.70
CA ASP A 6 19.16 -2.29 -7.97
C ASP A 6 18.03 -1.27 -7.78
N ASP A 7 18.30 -0.01 -8.14
CA ASP A 7 17.39 1.15 -8.14
C ASP A 7 16.22 0.97 -9.14
N THR A 8 15.82 -0.27 -9.42
CA THR A 8 14.62 -0.56 -10.20
C THR A 8 13.41 -0.08 -9.39
N GLU A 9 12.97 1.13 -9.72
CA GLU A 9 11.78 1.76 -9.18
C GLU A 9 10.54 1.01 -9.72
N TYR A 10 10.00 0.12 -8.89
CA TYR A 10 8.77 -0.58 -9.21
C TYR A 10 7.56 0.33 -8.94
N THR A 11 6.93 0.81 -10.01
CA THR A 11 5.71 1.62 -9.92
C THR A 11 4.46 0.73 -9.88
N VAL A 12 3.59 0.96 -8.89
CA VAL A 12 2.25 0.34 -8.83
C VAL A 12 1.37 0.90 -9.94
N GLU A 13 0.97 0.06 -10.88
CA GLU A 13 0.00 0.44 -11.93
C GLU A 13 -1.43 0.41 -11.40
N ALA A 14 -1.80 -0.72 -10.78
CA ALA A 14 -3.16 -0.94 -10.29
C ALA A 14 -3.17 -1.90 -9.09
N ILE A 15 -4.22 -1.75 -8.27
CA ILE A 15 -4.59 -2.74 -7.26
C ILE A 15 -5.80 -3.48 -7.80
N GLU A 16 -5.67 -4.79 -7.96
CA GLU A 16 -6.72 -5.64 -8.54
C GLU A 16 -7.59 -6.31 -7.48
N ASP A 17 -7.01 -6.57 -6.29
CA ASP A 17 -7.75 -7.13 -5.16
C ASP A 17 -7.08 -6.81 -3.83
N CYS A 18 -7.76 -7.07 -2.71
CA CYS A 18 -7.19 -7.09 -1.38
C CYS A 18 -7.74 -8.23 -0.52
N ARG A 19 -6.93 -8.72 0.41
CA ARG A 19 -7.31 -9.82 1.31
C ARG A 19 -6.67 -9.71 2.68
N ILE A 20 -7.29 -10.35 3.66
CA ILE A 20 -6.68 -10.62 4.96
C ILE A 20 -6.06 -12.00 4.95
N ASN A 21 -4.73 -12.07 4.93
CA ASN A 21 -3.99 -13.33 5.06
C ASN A 21 -3.85 -13.71 6.53
N LYS A 22 -4.65 -14.68 6.98
CA LYS A 22 -4.68 -15.13 8.38
C LYS A 22 -3.43 -15.91 8.82
N LYS A 23 -2.65 -16.45 7.87
CA LYS A 23 -1.40 -17.18 8.12
C LYS A 23 -0.27 -16.22 8.49
N LEU A 24 -0.30 -15.00 7.96
CA LEU A 24 0.63 -13.93 8.31
C LEU A 24 0.02 -13.03 9.38
N LYS A 25 0.86 -12.45 10.23
CA LYS A 25 0.43 -11.57 11.31
C LYS A 25 0.74 -10.13 10.97
N ASP A 26 -0.23 -9.26 11.19
CA ASP A 26 -0.06 -7.82 11.02
C ASP A 26 0.93 -7.30 12.09
N PRO A 27 2.12 -6.80 11.70
CA PRO A 27 3.11 -6.30 12.65
C PRO A 27 2.67 -5.01 13.35
N ALA A 28 1.76 -4.23 12.76
CA ALA A 28 1.22 -3.01 13.36
C ALA A 28 0.01 -3.27 14.29
N ALA A 29 -0.51 -4.49 14.30
CA ALA A 29 -1.60 -4.87 15.19
C ALA A 29 -1.07 -5.01 16.63
N ARG A 30 -1.50 -4.09 17.50
CA ARG A 30 -1.20 -4.13 18.92
C ARG A 30 -2.07 -5.18 19.60
N GLY A 31 -1.54 -6.39 19.71
CA GLY A 31 -2.15 -7.45 20.52
C GLY A 31 -1.97 -7.21 22.02
N ARG A 32 -2.86 -7.80 22.83
CA ARG A 32 -2.66 -7.87 24.29
C ARG A 32 -1.45 -8.77 24.57
N LYS A 33 -0.50 -8.33 25.42
CA LYS A 33 0.74 -9.06 25.76
C LYS A 33 1.58 -9.47 24.52
N GLY A 34 1.67 -8.61 23.51
CA GLY A 34 2.54 -8.83 22.33
C GLY A 34 2.08 -9.90 21.33
N LYS A 35 0.90 -10.52 21.53
CA LYS A 35 0.33 -11.49 20.59
C LYS A 35 -0.76 -10.87 19.74
N THR A 36 -0.46 -10.58 18.47
CA THR A 36 -1.47 -10.17 17.49
C THR A 36 -2.23 -11.39 16.93
N THR A 37 -3.55 -11.29 16.90
CA THR A 37 -4.43 -12.28 16.24
C THR A 37 -4.86 -11.83 14.85
N GLN A 38 -4.58 -10.58 14.48
CA GLN A 38 -5.03 -9.98 13.23
C GLN A 38 -4.19 -10.50 12.06
N GLY A 39 -4.88 -10.95 11.00
CA GLY A 39 -4.24 -11.35 9.75
C GLY A 39 -3.65 -10.14 9.02
N LEU A 40 -2.61 -10.38 8.23
CA LEU A 40 -1.95 -9.33 7.45
C LEU A 40 -2.81 -8.90 6.26
N LEU A 41 -3.08 -7.61 6.12
CA LEU A 41 -3.68 -7.05 4.91
C LEU A 41 -2.67 -7.11 3.75
N GLN A 42 -3.09 -7.70 2.64
CA GLN A 42 -2.33 -7.76 1.38
C GLN A 42 -3.17 -7.21 0.23
N TYR A 43 -2.47 -6.72 -0.80
CA TYR A 43 -3.04 -6.27 -2.07
C TYR A 43 -2.48 -7.09 -3.22
N LEU A 44 -3.32 -7.38 -4.21
CA LEU A 44 -2.89 -7.94 -5.49
C LEU A 44 -2.51 -6.76 -6.38
N VAL A 45 -1.21 -6.62 -6.65
CA VAL A 45 -0.61 -5.46 -7.30
C VAL A 45 -0.21 -5.81 -8.71
N ARG A 46 -0.70 -5.02 -9.67
CA ARG A 46 -0.19 -5.00 -11.04
C ARG A 46 0.89 -3.93 -11.17
N TRP A 47 2.03 -4.31 -11.72
CA TRP A 47 3.23 -3.47 -11.84
C TRP A 47 3.35 -2.88 -13.25
N ALA A 48 3.59 -1.57 -13.35
CA ALA A 48 3.54 -0.86 -14.64
C ALA A 48 4.71 -1.23 -15.58
N ASN A 49 5.86 -1.56 -15.01
CA ASN A 49 7.11 -1.81 -15.73
C ASN A 49 7.56 -3.27 -15.62
N TYR A 50 6.64 -4.19 -15.32
CA TYR A 50 6.92 -5.62 -15.21
C TYR A 50 6.06 -6.41 -16.21
N PRO A 51 6.63 -7.34 -16.99
CA PRO A 51 5.85 -8.13 -17.94
C PRO A 51 4.70 -8.88 -17.27
N ASP A 52 3.58 -9.02 -17.98
CA ASP A 52 2.50 -9.91 -17.55
C ASP A 52 3.03 -11.35 -17.42
N GLY A 53 2.65 -12.03 -16.34
CA GLY A 53 3.18 -13.36 -16.06
C GLY A 53 2.72 -13.92 -14.72
N PRO A 54 3.25 -15.08 -14.31
CA PRO A 54 2.87 -15.70 -13.05
C PRO A 54 3.20 -14.83 -11.81
N ASP A 55 4.14 -13.90 -11.95
CA ASP A 55 4.59 -13.00 -10.89
C ASP A 55 4.00 -11.57 -11.01
N ASN A 56 3.16 -11.30 -12.00
CA ASN A 56 2.45 -10.02 -12.16
C ASN A 56 1.01 -10.27 -12.65
N PRO A 57 -0.01 -10.08 -11.81
CA PRO A 57 0.04 -9.38 -10.52
C PRO A 57 0.53 -10.24 -9.32
N SER A 58 1.15 -9.60 -8.33
CA SER A 58 1.69 -10.25 -7.11
C SER A 58 0.97 -9.83 -5.82
N TRP A 59 0.97 -10.68 -4.80
CA TRP A 59 0.38 -10.37 -3.48
C TRP A 59 1.37 -9.66 -2.56
N GLU A 60 1.22 -8.34 -2.42
CA GLU A 60 2.08 -7.50 -1.60
C GLU A 60 1.47 -7.20 -0.22
N PRO A 61 2.26 -7.21 0.86
CA PRO A 61 1.81 -6.71 2.16
C PRO A 61 1.53 -5.21 2.08
N TYR A 62 0.55 -4.72 2.85
CA TYR A 62 0.19 -3.30 2.86
C TYR A 62 1.37 -2.34 3.08
N MET A 63 2.43 -2.81 3.73
CA MET A 63 3.61 -2.01 4.05
C MET A 63 4.37 -1.58 2.80
N ASN A 64 4.35 -2.40 1.75
CA ASN A 64 5.07 -2.19 0.49
C ASN A 64 4.42 -1.10 -0.36
N LEU A 65 3.13 -0.83 -0.16
CA LEU A 65 2.40 0.18 -0.94
C LEU A 65 2.39 1.56 -0.26
N ALA A 66 3.28 1.82 0.71
CA ALA A 66 3.28 3.07 1.48
C ALA A 66 3.36 4.31 0.59
N ASP A 67 4.12 4.23 -0.50
CA ASP A 67 4.30 5.33 -1.47
C ASP A 67 3.20 5.38 -2.53
N SER A 68 2.30 4.39 -2.55
CA SER A 68 1.14 4.28 -3.45
C SER A 68 -0.19 4.48 -2.71
N ALA A 69 -0.18 5.31 -1.65
CA ALA A 69 -1.35 5.54 -0.81
C ALA A 69 -2.57 6.08 -1.59
N ASP A 70 -2.36 6.88 -2.64
CA ASP A 70 -3.42 7.38 -3.52
C ASP A 70 -4.10 6.25 -4.29
N THR A 71 -3.33 5.34 -4.89
CA THR A 71 -3.85 4.16 -5.61
C THR A 71 -4.65 3.27 -4.66
N VAL A 72 -4.14 3.04 -3.45
CA VAL A 72 -4.85 2.30 -2.40
C VAL A 72 -6.16 3.00 -2.03
N THR A 73 -6.13 4.32 -1.87
CA THR A 73 -7.33 5.09 -1.50
C THR A 73 -8.40 4.97 -2.57
N ARG A 74 -8.05 5.15 -3.85
CA ARG A 74 -8.98 4.99 -4.99
C ARG A 74 -9.60 3.60 -5.02
N TYR A 75 -8.77 2.55 -4.89
CA TYR A 75 -9.26 1.18 -4.83
C TYR A 75 -10.33 0.98 -3.75
N HIS A 76 -10.13 1.51 -2.53
CA HIS A 76 -11.12 1.36 -1.45
C HIS A 76 -12.37 2.20 -1.62
N LEU A 77 -12.31 3.33 -2.34
CA LEU A 77 -13.50 4.10 -2.72
C LEU A 77 -14.39 3.30 -3.68
N ASP A 78 -13.78 2.61 -4.65
CA ASP A 78 -14.49 1.81 -5.64
C ASP A 78 -14.96 0.45 -5.08
N HIS A 79 -14.31 -0.04 -4.01
CA HIS A 79 -14.56 -1.37 -3.43
C HIS A 79 -14.93 -1.32 -1.93
N PRO A 80 -16.06 -0.68 -1.55
CA PRO A 80 -16.44 -0.49 -0.15
C PRO A 80 -16.75 -1.80 0.60
N ASN A 81 -17.01 -2.90 -0.12
CA ASN A 81 -17.33 -4.21 0.45
C ASN A 81 -16.09 -5.07 0.75
N LYS A 82 -14.90 -4.63 0.36
CA LYS A 82 -13.64 -5.34 0.62
C LYS A 82 -13.14 -5.07 2.05
N PRO A 83 -12.18 -5.86 2.57
CA PRO A 83 -11.56 -5.57 3.86
C PRO A 83 -11.10 -4.10 3.95
N PRO A 84 -11.31 -3.42 5.08
CA PRO A 84 -11.05 -1.98 5.18
C PRO A 84 -9.57 -1.65 5.04
N MET A 85 -9.29 -0.49 4.45
CA MET A 85 -7.94 0.07 4.32
C MET A 85 -7.19 0.12 5.65
N HIS A 86 -5.93 -0.32 5.64
CA HIS A 86 -5.08 -0.27 6.83
C HIS A 86 -4.86 1.17 7.32
N ARG A 87 -4.82 1.35 8.65
CA ARG A 87 -4.61 2.62 9.35
C ARG A 87 -3.46 3.47 8.79
N LYS A 88 -2.36 2.83 8.33
CA LYS A 88 -1.17 3.51 7.79
C LYS A 88 -1.56 4.45 6.64
N PHE A 89 -2.43 4.02 5.74
CA PHE A 89 -2.86 4.83 4.59
C PHE A 89 -3.74 6.00 4.99
N LYS A 90 -4.66 5.83 5.96
CA LYS A 90 -5.48 6.94 6.48
C LYS A 90 -4.62 8.11 6.95
N SER A 91 -3.46 7.82 7.54
CA SER A 91 -2.50 8.85 7.97
C SER A 91 -1.64 9.43 6.85
N LEU A 92 -1.45 8.70 5.74
CA LEU A 92 -0.63 9.11 4.61
C LEU A 92 -1.43 9.98 3.63
N THR A 93 -2.67 9.61 3.31
CA THR A 93 -3.55 10.43 2.47
C THR A 93 -3.70 11.84 3.04
N GLY A 94 -3.98 11.96 4.35
CA GLY A 94 -4.08 13.29 4.98
C GLY A 94 -2.76 14.08 5.01
N LYS A 95 -1.59 13.41 4.95
CA LYS A 95 -0.29 14.08 4.83
C LYS A 95 0.00 14.50 3.40
N GLN A 96 -0.33 13.66 2.42
CA GLN A 96 -0.20 13.97 0.99
C GLN A 96 -1.13 15.12 0.61
N ASP A 97 -2.39 15.11 1.06
CA ASP A 97 -3.32 16.23 0.88
C ASP A 97 -2.75 17.54 1.45
N MET A 98 -2.20 17.51 2.67
CA MET A 98 -1.54 18.67 3.27
C MET A 98 -0.30 19.13 2.50
N LEU A 99 0.48 18.21 1.92
CA LEU A 99 1.64 18.52 1.10
C LEU A 99 1.22 19.18 -0.22
N VAL A 100 0.22 18.62 -0.91
CA VAL A 100 -0.34 19.16 -2.16
C VAL A 100 -0.95 20.54 -1.94
N MET A 101 -1.69 20.74 -0.84
CA MET A 101 -2.23 22.05 -0.48
C MET A 101 -1.12 23.08 -0.22
N ARG A 102 -0.01 22.69 0.42
CA ARG A 102 1.15 23.56 0.62
C ARG A 102 1.89 23.86 -0.69
N LEU A 103 2.07 22.87 -1.56
CA LEU A 103 2.72 23.06 -2.85
C LEU A 103 1.90 23.99 -3.76
N HIS A 104 0.58 23.79 -3.83
CA HIS A 104 -0.32 24.68 -4.58
C HIS A 104 -0.38 26.10 -4.03
N ALA A 105 -0.21 26.29 -2.72
CA ALA A 105 -0.10 27.63 -2.13
C ALA A 105 1.22 28.34 -2.51
N LEU A 106 2.28 27.58 -2.77
CA LEU A 106 3.59 28.10 -3.18
C LEU A 106 3.71 28.31 -4.70
N SER A 107 2.92 27.60 -5.53
CA SER A 107 2.89 27.79 -6.99
C SER A 107 2.01 28.96 -7.48
N ARG A 108 1.38 29.72 -6.57
CA ARG A 108 0.56 30.90 -6.91
C ARG A 108 1.31 32.25 -6.76
N VAL A 109 2.64 32.23 -6.71
CA VAL A 109 3.50 33.43 -6.67
C VAL A 109 4.22 33.62 -7.99
#